data_AF-A0A2V7TRP7-F1
#
_entry.id   AF-A0A2V7TRP7-F1
#
_cell.length_a   1.000
_cell.length_b   1.000
_cell.length_c   1.000
_cell.angle_alpha   90.00
_cell.angle_beta   90.00
_cell.angle_gamma   90.00
#
_symmetry.space_group_name_H-M   'P 1'
#
loop_
_entity.id
_entity.type
_entity.pdbx_description
1 polymer ?
#
loop_
_entity_poly.entity_id
_entity_poly.type
_entity_poly.pdbx_seq_one_letter_code
_entity_poly.pdbx_strand_id
1 'polypeptide(L)'
;GEPPAAVDALFEQGVQALKAGRASEAEAAFRRVLQQGGNRAYVHNNLAIAYQQQDKHAEAVAECREAIRLEPAYAPPRIVLGGSLLALGHVAEATAELERAVKLLPKERAGREQLARAYTRAGQPAAAVEQYRALREMAPDDPECAYQLGRAYLRLSEWAMKRLREIDPGSARIYQALGHNYRVQGRADLAVRAFERAAQADPRLPEIHLALAQIHLEQKNYGEARKEIERELAIVPESAGALALKRRLEAEESR
;
A
#
# COMPACT_ATOMS: atom_id res chain seq x y z
N GLY A 1 -46.85 -18.50 8.41
CA GLY A 1 -45.45 -18.49 7.95
C GLY A 1 -45.25 -19.67 7.06
N GLU A 2 -44.52 -19.51 5.95
CA GLU A 2 -44.05 -20.64 5.15
C GLU A 2 -43.16 -21.57 6.01
N PRO A 3 -43.09 -22.88 5.69
CA PRO A 3 -42.30 -23.83 6.47
C PRO A 3 -40.81 -23.46 6.45
N PRO A 4 -40.03 -23.72 7.53
CA PRO A 4 -38.60 -23.41 7.60
C PRO A 4 -37.78 -23.87 6.39
N ALA A 5 -38.14 -25.01 5.81
CA ALA A 5 -37.49 -25.54 4.60
C ALA A 5 -37.61 -24.64 3.36
N ALA A 6 -38.68 -23.83 3.26
CA ALA A 6 -38.85 -22.87 2.16
C ALA A 6 -37.94 -21.64 2.33
N VAL A 7 -37.76 -21.18 3.58
CA VAL A 7 -36.83 -20.07 3.90
C VAL A 7 -35.38 -20.48 3.62
N ASP A 8 -34.99 -21.69 4.00
CA ASP A 8 -33.65 -22.23 3.76
C ASP A 8 -33.36 -22.38 2.25
N ALA A 9 -34.35 -22.85 1.47
CA ALA A 9 -34.22 -22.96 0.02
C ALA A 9 -34.06 -21.59 -0.67
N LEU A 10 -34.81 -20.57 -0.23
CA LEU A 10 -34.67 -19.20 -0.73
C LEU A 10 -33.30 -18.60 -0.38
N PHE A 11 -32.81 -18.86 0.82
CA PHE A 11 -31.48 -18.42 1.23
C PHE A 11 -30.39 -19.03 0.33
N GLU A 12 -30.44 -20.35 0.10
CA GLU A 12 -29.48 -21.03 -0.77
C GLU A 12 -29.58 -20.51 -2.22
N GLN A 13 -30.78 -20.26 -2.73
CA GLN A 13 -30.96 -19.62 -4.04
C GLN A 13 -30.25 -18.27 -4.11
N GLY A 14 -30.37 -17.43 -3.07
CA GLY A 14 -29.68 -16.15 -3.00
C GLY A 14 -28.15 -16.30 -2.98
N VAL A 15 -27.63 -17.27 -2.22
CA VAL A 15 -26.19 -17.57 -2.16
C VAL A 15 -25.66 -18.03 -3.53
N GLN A 16 -26.40 -18.89 -4.22
CA GLN A 16 -26.03 -19.34 -5.57
C GLN A 16 -26.08 -18.22 -6.60
N ALA A 17 -27.08 -17.33 -6.49
CA ALA A 17 -27.15 -16.14 -7.32
C ALA A 17 -25.95 -15.20 -7.10
N LEU A 18 -25.52 -14.98 -5.85
CA LEU A 18 -24.30 -14.21 -5.53
C LEU A 18 -23.05 -14.81 -6.15
N LYS A 19 -22.86 -16.13 -6.01
CA LYS A 19 -21.71 -16.84 -6.59
C LYS A 19 -21.68 -16.74 -8.12
N ALA A 20 -22.86 -16.71 -8.74
CA ALA A 20 -23.03 -16.54 -10.18
C ALA A 20 -22.96 -15.07 -10.64
N GLY A 21 -22.74 -14.10 -9.75
CA GLY A 21 -22.74 -12.66 -10.07
C GLY A 21 -24.12 -12.08 -10.42
N ARG A 22 -25.20 -12.82 -10.14
CA ARG A 22 -26.59 -12.43 -10.43
C ARG A 22 -27.16 -11.66 -9.24
N ALA A 23 -26.58 -10.49 -8.99
CA ALA A 23 -26.80 -9.71 -7.77
C ALA A 23 -28.27 -9.29 -7.56
N SER A 24 -29.01 -8.96 -8.63
CA SER A 24 -30.44 -8.61 -8.53
C SER A 24 -31.31 -9.81 -8.12
N GLU A 25 -30.99 -11.02 -8.59
CA GLU A 25 -31.69 -12.24 -8.17
C GLU A 25 -31.38 -12.57 -6.70
N ALA A 26 -30.11 -12.39 -6.30
CA ALA A 26 -29.71 -12.54 -4.91
C ALA A 26 -30.43 -11.57 -3.98
N GLU A 27 -30.51 -10.29 -4.36
CA GLU A 27 -31.27 -9.27 -3.63
C GLU A 27 -32.72 -9.72 -3.43
N ALA A 28 -33.40 -10.12 -4.50
CA ALA A 28 -34.80 -10.56 -4.44
C ALA A 28 -34.98 -11.78 -3.51
N ALA A 29 -34.08 -12.75 -3.57
CA ALA A 29 -34.11 -13.94 -2.72
C ALA A 29 -33.93 -13.58 -1.23
N PHE A 30 -32.89 -12.81 -0.88
CA PHE A 30 -32.65 -12.44 0.52
C PHE A 30 -33.74 -11.54 1.10
N ARG A 31 -34.32 -10.63 0.30
CA ARG A 31 -35.47 -9.84 0.75
C ARG A 31 -36.70 -10.71 1.06
N ARG A 32 -36.93 -11.78 0.30
CA ARG A 32 -37.99 -12.76 0.61
C ARG A 32 -37.69 -13.54 1.89
N VAL A 33 -36.44 -13.96 2.10
CA VAL A 33 -36.00 -14.58 3.37
C VAL A 33 -36.33 -13.69 4.56
N LEU A 34 -36.01 -12.38 4.48
CA LEU A 34 -36.34 -11.42 5.53
C LEU A 34 -37.85 -11.25 5.73
N GLN A 35 -38.63 -11.16 4.65
CA GLN A 35 -40.10 -11.06 4.71
C GLN A 35 -40.76 -12.29 5.37
N GLN A 36 -40.13 -13.46 5.25
CA GLN A 36 -40.61 -14.71 5.83
C GLN A 36 -40.11 -14.97 7.26
N GLY A 37 -39.43 -14.00 7.87
CA GLY A 37 -38.96 -14.08 9.26
C GLY A 37 -37.53 -14.61 9.42
N GLY A 38 -36.78 -14.79 8.34
CA GLY A 38 -35.35 -15.15 8.33
C GLY A 38 -34.43 -14.00 8.75
N ASN A 39 -34.78 -13.25 9.80
CA ASN A 39 -34.02 -12.10 10.28
C ASN A 39 -32.76 -12.56 11.05
N ARG A 40 -31.66 -12.77 10.32
CA ARG A 40 -30.37 -13.25 10.83
C ARG A 40 -29.22 -12.40 10.27
N ALA A 41 -28.15 -12.25 11.04
CA ALA A 41 -27.01 -11.42 10.66
C ALA A 41 -26.38 -11.83 9.31
N TYR A 42 -26.28 -13.14 9.04
CA TYR A 42 -25.74 -13.64 7.76
C TYR A 42 -26.64 -13.33 6.55
N VAL A 43 -27.95 -13.20 6.72
CA VAL A 43 -28.88 -12.82 5.64
C VAL A 43 -28.66 -11.36 5.27
N HIS A 44 -28.62 -10.49 6.27
CA HIS A 44 -28.29 -9.06 6.08
C HIS A 44 -26.90 -8.87 5.46
N ASN A 45 -25.89 -9.65 5.88
CA ASN A 45 -24.57 -9.65 5.25
C ASN A 45 -24.62 -9.99 3.76
N ASN A 46 -25.32 -11.06 3.39
CA ASN A 46 -25.39 -11.48 1.99
C ASN A 46 -26.21 -10.51 1.14
N LEU A 47 -27.27 -9.91 1.70
CA LEU A 47 -27.99 -8.82 1.05
C LEU A 47 -27.09 -7.59 0.84
N ALA A 48 -26.26 -7.24 1.82
CA ALA A 48 -25.27 -6.18 1.67
C ALA A 48 -24.25 -6.48 0.57
N ILE A 49 -23.78 -7.72 0.45
CA ILE A 49 -22.90 -8.15 -0.66
C ILE A 49 -23.62 -8.01 -2.01
N ALA A 50 -24.90 -8.39 -2.09
CA ALA A 50 -25.71 -8.23 -3.31
C ALA A 50 -25.86 -6.74 -3.68
N TYR A 51 -26.03 -5.86 -2.69
CA TYR A 51 -26.05 -4.43 -2.91
C TYR A 51 -24.69 -3.89 -3.37
N GLN A 52 -23.59 -4.35 -2.77
CA GLN A 52 -22.24 -3.93 -3.14
C GLN A 52 -21.88 -4.36 -4.58
N GLN A 53 -22.30 -5.55 -5.03
CA GLN A 53 -22.11 -6.00 -6.44
C GLN A 53 -22.91 -5.17 -7.46
N GLN A 54 -23.91 -4.42 -6.99
CA GLN A 54 -24.74 -3.51 -7.80
C GLN A 54 -24.32 -2.04 -7.64
N ASP A 55 -23.19 -1.76 -6.98
CA ASP A 55 -22.74 -0.41 -6.61
C ASP A 55 -23.73 0.39 -5.73
N LYS A 56 -24.71 -0.31 -5.11
CA LYS A 56 -25.70 0.24 -4.16
C LYS A 56 -25.10 0.34 -2.75
N HIS A 57 -24.06 1.17 -2.61
CA HIS A 57 -23.26 1.20 -1.38
C HIS A 57 -24.00 1.73 -0.17
N ALA A 58 -24.97 2.63 -0.34
CA ALA A 58 -25.75 3.17 0.78
C ALA A 58 -26.65 2.09 1.41
N GLU A 59 -27.30 1.28 0.56
CA GLU A 59 -28.10 0.15 0.97
C GLU A 59 -27.24 -0.95 1.61
N ALA A 60 -26.06 -1.23 1.03
CA ALA A 60 -25.11 -2.17 1.63
C ALA A 60 -24.69 -1.75 3.06
N VAL A 61 -24.43 -0.45 3.29
CA VAL A 61 -24.11 0.08 4.62
C VAL A 61 -25.26 -0.16 5.61
N ALA A 62 -26.51 0.07 5.20
CA ALA A 62 -27.67 -0.13 6.06
C ALA A 62 -27.80 -1.60 6.50
N GLU A 63 -27.68 -2.52 5.54
CA GLU A 63 -27.77 -3.96 5.79
C GLU A 63 -26.60 -4.47 6.64
N CYS A 64 -25.36 -4.00 6.41
CA CYS A 64 -24.23 -4.34 7.26
C CYS A 64 -24.42 -3.88 8.70
N ARG A 65 -24.95 -2.67 8.91
CA ARG A 65 -25.23 -2.14 10.26
C ARG A 65 -26.27 -2.99 10.98
N GLU A 66 -27.30 -3.46 10.27
CA GLU A 66 -28.29 -4.37 10.84
C GLU A 66 -27.68 -5.73 11.19
N ALA A 67 -26.85 -6.30 10.31
CA ALA A 67 -26.11 -7.53 10.61
C ALA A 67 -25.24 -7.40 11.87
N ILE A 68 -24.52 -6.28 12.00
CA ILE A 68 -23.67 -5.98 13.17
C ILE A 68 -24.51 -5.78 14.43
N ARG A 69 -25.69 -5.16 14.33
CA ARG A 69 -26.61 -4.96 15.45
C ARG A 69 -27.16 -6.29 15.97
N LEU A 70 -27.49 -7.21 15.06
CA LEU A 70 -28.00 -8.55 15.40
C LEU A 70 -26.91 -9.43 16.02
N GLU A 71 -25.69 -9.38 15.49
CA GLU A 71 -24.59 -10.21 15.96
C GLU A 71 -23.24 -9.45 15.90
N PRO A 72 -22.87 -8.71 16.98
CA PRO A 72 -21.68 -7.87 16.96
C PRO A 72 -20.34 -8.60 16.77
N ALA A 73 -20.31 -9.90 17.10
CA ALA A 73 -19.15 -10.78 16.95
C ALA A 73 -19.04 -11.41 15.55
N TYR A 74 -20.12 -11.37 14.75
CA TYR A 74 -20.09 -11.79 13.36
C TYR A 74 -19.35 -10.74 12.54
N ALA A 75 -18.08 -11.02 12.24
CA ALA A 75 -17.14 -10.07 11.65
C ALA A 75 -17.29 -9.78 10.13
N PRO A 76 -17.74 -10.71 9.25
CA PRO A 76 -17.83 -10.47 7.81
C PRO A 76 -18.57 -9.18 7.37
N PRO A 77 -19.70 -8.79 8.00
CA PRO A 77 -20.37 -7.54 7.68
C PRO A 77 -19.48 -6.30 7.84
N ARG A 78 -18.49 -6.32 8.74
CA ARG A 78 -17.57 -5.19 8.92
C ARG A 78 -16.63 -5.00 7.73
N ILE A 79 -16.27 -6.09 7.05
CA ILE A 79 -15.45 -6.04 5.83
C ILE A 79 -16.25 -5.42 4.69
N VAL A 80 -17.50 -5.87 4.50
CA VAL A 80 -18.43 -5.35 3.49
C VAL A 80 -18.78 -3.88 3.78
N LEU A 81 -19.03 -3.55 5.04
CA LEU A 81 -19.26 -2.18 5.51
C LEU A 81 -18.07 -1.28 5.18
N GLY A 82 -16.85 -1.71 5.53
CA GLY A 82 -15.64 -0.98 5.22
C GLY A 82 -15.46 -0.70 3.73
N GLY A 83 -15.67 -1.73 2.87
CA GLY A 83 -15.62 -1.57 1.43
C GLY A 83 -16.64 -0.55 0.88
N SER A 84 -17.89 -0.64 1.35
CA SER A 84 -18.96 0.27 0.92
C SER A 84 -18.77 1.70 1.44
N LEU A 85 -18.30 1.87 2.68
CA LEU A 85 -17.95 3.18 3.23
C LEU A 85 -16.80 3.84 2.47
N LEU A 86 -15.79 3.07 2.04
CA LEU A 86 -14.71 3.61 1.20
C LEU A 86 -15.23 4.12 -0.15
N ALA A 87 -16.16 3.39 -0.77
CA ALA A 87 -16.78 3.79 -2.03
C ALA A 87 -17.59 5.10 -1.87
N LEU A 88 -18.23 5.28 -0.72
CA LEU A 88 -18.95 6.51 -0.35
C LEU A 88 -18.01 7.64 0.13
N GLY A 89 -16.71 7.40 0.24
CA GLY A 89 -15.74 8.40 0.72
C GLY A 89 -15.72 8.59 2.24
N HIS A 90 -16.41 7.74 3.00
CA HIS A 90 -16.44 7.75 4.46
C HIS A 90 -15.20 7.05 5.04
N VAL A 91 -14.02 7.60 4.75
CA VAL A 91 -12.73 6.94 4.98
C VAL A 91 -12.46 6.62 6.45
N ALA A 92 -12.73 7.56 7.36
CA ALA A 92 -12.44 7.38 8.77
C ALA A 92 -13.29 6.26 9.41
N GLU A 93 -14.60 6.22 9.09
CA GLU A 93 -15.50 5.18 9.56
C GLU A 93 -15.11 3.81 8.98
N ALA A 94 -14.78 3.77 7.67
CA ALA A 94 -14.32 2.56 7.03
C ALA A 94 -13.08 1.97 7.71
N THR A 95 -12.07 2.79 7.98
CA THR A 95 -10.84 2.34 8.66
C THR A 95 -11.15 1.73 10.03
N ALA A 96 -11.97 2.39 10.85
CA ALA A 96 -12.30 1.90 12.18
C ALA A 96 -13.04 0.54 12.15
N GLU A 97 -13.96 0.36 11.20
CA GLU A 97 -14.68 -0.90 11.03
C GLU A 97 -13.80 -2.03 10.51
N LEU A 98 -12.87 -1.71 9.61
CA LEU A 98 -11.91 -2.66 9.06
C LEU A 98 -10.84 -3.07 10.08
N GLU A 99 -10.40 -2.16 10.95
CA GLU A 99 -9.52 -2.49 12.09
C GLU A 99 -10.20 -3.51 13.02
N ARG A 100 -11.49 -3.31 13.33
CA ARG A 100 -12.29 -4.27 14.10
C ARG A 100 -12.42 -5.61 13.38
N ALA A 101 -12.67 -5.58 12.07
CA ALA A 101 -12.76 -6.79 11.25
C ALA A 101 -11.47 -7.60 11.28
N VAL A 102 -10.31 -6.97 11.06
CA VAL A 102 -8.99 -7.63 11.08
C VAL A 102 -8.64 -8.12 12.49
N LYS A 103 -9.08 -7.44 13.55
CA LYS A 103 -8.91 -7.92 14.93
C LYS A 103 -9.71 -9.21 15.19
N LEU A 104 -10.94 -9.30 14.67
CA LEU A 104 -11.80 -10.48 14.82
C LEU A 104 -11.38 -11.63 13.91
N LEU A 105 -10.92 -11.32 12.69
CA LEU A 105 -10.50 -12.28 11.68
C LEU A 105 -9.08 -11.99 11.18
N PRO A 106 -8.04 -12.23 11.98
CA PRO A 106 -6.66 -11.85 11.65
C PRO A 106 -6.07 -12.61 10.45
N LYS A 107 -6.68 -13.72 10.05
CA LYS A 107 -6.28 -14.54 8.90
C LYS A 107 -7.20 -14.36 7.69
N GLU A 108 -8.20 -13.47 7.77
CA GLU A 108 -9.08 -13.19 6.64
C GLU A 108 -8.40 -12.17 5.72
N ARG A 109 -8.07 -12.60 4.50
CA ARG A 109 -7.31 -11.78 3.54
C ARG A 109 -8.11 -10.57 3.10
N ALA A 110 -9.40 -10.75 2.81
CA ALA A 110 -10.27 -9.67 2.34
C ALA A 110 -10.33 -8.50 3.34
N GLY A 111 -10.35 -8.80 4.64
CA GLY A 111 -10.33 -7.78 5.69
C GLY A 111 -9.06 -6.93 5.68
N ARG A 112 -7.89 -7.58 5.54
CA ARG A 112 -6.59 -6.90 5.46
C ARG A 112 -6.42 -6.09 4.18
N GLU A 113 -6.88 -6.62 3.05
CA GLU A 113 -6.85 -5.92 1.76
C GLU A 113 -7.69 -4.64 1.81
N GLN A 114 -8.91 -4.72 2.35
CA GLN A 114 -9.76 -3.54 2.51
C GLN A 114 -9.15 -2.55 3.52
N LEU A 115 -8.57 -3.03 4.63
CA LEU A 115 -7.90 -2.15 5.61
C LEU A 115 -6.70 -1.42 4.99
N ALA A 116 -5.90 -2.12 4.17
CA ALA A 116 -4.78 -1.51 3.46
C ALA A 116 -5.24 -0.41 2.48
N ARG A 117 -6.36 -0.64 1.78
CA ARG A 117 -7.02 0.38 0.93
C ARG A 117 -7.54 1.55 1.75
N ALA A 118 -8.09 1.30 2.94
CA ALA A 118 -8.58 2.34 3.84
C ALA A 118 -7.44 3.24 4.33
N TYR A 119 -6.36 2.67 4.86
CA TYR A 119 -5.16 3.42 5.25
C TYR A 119 -4.53 4.20 4.09
N THR A 120 -4.56 3.60 2.89
CA THR A 120 -4.15 4.27 1.67
C THR A 120 -4.96 5.54 1.44
N ARG A 121 -6.30 5.46 1.50
CA ARG A 121 -7.17 6.62 1.28
C ARG A 121 -7.11 7.63 2.42
N ALA A 122 -6.82 7.19 3.64
CA ALA A 122 -6.64 8.02 4.83
C ALA A 122 -5.32 8.80 4.83
N GLY A 123 -4.43 8.61 3.84
CA GLY A 123 -3.12 9.25 3.83
C GLY A 123 -2.17 8.69 4.89
N GLN A 124 -2.38 7.43 5.30
CA GLN A 124 -1.57 6.71 6.29
C GLN A 124 -0.78 5.57 5.61
N PRO A 125 0.19 5.88 4.72
CA PRO A 125 0.86 4.87 3.90
C PRO A 125 1.70 3.88 4.73
N ALA A 126 2.22 4.28 5.89
CA ALA A 126 2.95 3.37 6.77
C ALA A 126 2.05 2.25 7.28
N ALA A 127 0.84 2.57 7.75
CA ALA A 127 -0.13 1.57 8.21
C ALA A 127 -0.61 0.66 7.05
N ALA A 128 -0.72 1.20 5.84
CA ALA A 128 -1.02 0.39 4.65
C ALA A 128 0.10 -0.62 4.33
N VAL A 129 1.37 -0.21 4.43
CA VAL A 129 2.53 -1.11 4.25
C VAL A 129 2.47 -2.29 5.23
N GLU A 130 2.14 -2.05 6.50
CA GLU A 130 2.04 -3.13 7.49
C GLU A 130 0.98 -4.17 7.11
N GLN A 131 -0.17 -3.75 6.58
CA GLN A 131 -1.20 -4.69 6.13
C GLN A 131 -0.75 -5.50 4.90
N TYR A 132 -0.10 -4.86 3.93
CA TYR A 132 0.41 -5.57 2.75
C TYR A 132 1.60 -6.49 3.07
N ARG A 133 2.42 -6.16 4.09
CA ARG A 133 3.44 -7.07 4.62
C ARG A 133 2.81 -8.34 5.19
N ALA A 134 1.79 -8.19 6.04
CA ALA A 134 1.05 -9.31 6.59
C ALA A 134 0.39 -10.17 5.49
N LEU A 135 -0.18 -9.56 4.46
CA LEU A 135 -0.76 -10.28 3.31
C LEU A 135 0.30 -11.08 2.52
N ARG A 136 1.51 -10.53 2.36
CA ARG A 136 2.64 -11.24 1.73
C ARG A 136 3.14 -12.39 2.59
N GLU A 137 3.18 -12.24 3.92
CA GLU A 137 3.52 -13.36 4.81
C GLU A 137 2.50 -14.51 4.71
N MET A 138 1.22 -14.18 4.48
CA MET A 138 0.15 -15.17 4.31
C MET A 138 0.18 -15.86 2.94
N ALA A 139 0.65 -15.19 1.88
CA ALA A 139 0.88 -15.80 0.57
C ALA A 139 2.19 -15.27 -0.05
N PRO A 140 3.34 -15.89 0.28
CA PRO A 140 4.65 -15.42 -0.19
C PRO A 140 4.81 -15.48 -1.71
N ASP A 141 4.14 -16.45 -2.35
CA ASP A 141 4.25 -16.71 -3.79
C ASP A 141 3.17 -16.01 -4.63
N ASP A 142 2.32 -15.18 -4.00
CA ASP A 142 1.28 -14.42 -4.70
C ASP A 142 1.88 -13.13 -5.32
N PRO A 143 1.99 -13.04 -6.66
CA PRO A 143 2.57 -11.87 -7.31
C PRO A 143 1.77 -10.60 -7.06
N GLU A 144 0.46 -10.70 -6.81
CA GLU A 144 -0.38 -9.53 -6.52
C GLU A 144 -0.03 -8.94 -5.15
N CYS A 145 0.23 -9.78 -4.14
CA CYS A 145 0.73 -9.32 -2.84
C CYS A 145 2.06 -8.57 -2.97
N ALA A 146 2.99 -9.11 -3.78
CA ALA A 146 4.28 -8.46 -4.02
C ALA A 146 4.10 -7.10 -4.72
N TYR A 147 3.24 -7.04 -5.73
CA TYR A 147 2.90 -5.81 -6.44
C TYR A 147 2.28 -4.75 -5.54
N GLN A 148 1.27 -5.10 -4.75
CA GLN A 148 0.59 -4.15 -3.86
C GLN A 148 1.50 -3.64 -2.74
N LEU A 149 2.35 -4.51 -2.18
CA LEU A 149 3.36 -4.08 -1.21
C LEU A 149 4.39 -3.12 -1.84
N GLY A 150 4.84 -3.40 -3.07
CA GLY A 150 5.69 -2.49 -3.83
C GLY A 150 5.04 -1.11 -4.03
N ARG A 151 3.77 -1.07 -4.44
CA ARG A 151 3.00 0.18 -4.54
C ARG A 151 2.86 0.91 -3.21
N ALA A 152 2.66 0.18 -2.12
CA ALA A 152 2.58 0.77 -0.79
C ALA A 152 3.91 1.43 -0.37
N TYR A 153 5.05 0.81 -0.68
CA TYR A 153 6.37 1.42 -0.45
C TYR A 153 6.59 2.68 -1.28
N LEU A 154 6.18 2.68 -2.56
CA LEU A 154 6.27 3.88 -3.39
C LEU A 154 5.48 5.06 -2.79
N ARG A 155 4.25 4.80 -2.34
CA ARG A 155 3.41 5.82 -1.68
C ARG A 155 3.99 6.29 -0.35
N LEU A 156 4.60 5.39 0.43
CA LEU A 156 5.29 5.76 1.66
C LEU A 156 6.51 6.65 1.37
N SER A 157 7.28 6.34 0.33
CA SER A 157 8.39 7.16 -0.15
C SER A 157 7.91 8.55 -0.59
N GLU A 158 6.86 8.64 -1.41
CA GLU A 158 6.26 9.90 -1.83
C GLU A 158 5.79 10.75 -0.64
N TRP A 159 5.12 10.13 0.33
CA TRP A 159 4.68 10.80 1.55
C TRP A 159 5.85 11.32 2.38
N ALA A 160 6.89 10.51 2.57
CA ALA A 160 8.09 10.91 3.30
C ALA A 160 8.82 12.07 2.61
N MET A 161 8.91 12.03 1.28
CA MET A 161 9.52 13.09 0.48
C MET A 161 8.71 14.38 0.53
N LYS A 162 7.37 14.29 0.47
CA LYS A 162 6.50 15.46 0.67
C LYS A 162 6.72 16.06 2.05
N ARG A 163 6.79 15.23 3.10
CA ARG A 163 7.00 15.69 4.47
C ARG A 163 8.37 16.36 4.65
N LEU A 164 9.42 15.80 4.07
CA LEU A 164 10.75 16.41 4.08
C LEU A 164 10.74 17.80 3.42
N ARG A 165 10.06 17.97 2.28
CA ARG A 165 9.93 19.27 1.60
C ARG A 165 9.17 20.31 2.42
N GLU A 166 8.20 19.89 3.23
CA GLU A 166 7.48 20.78 4.15
C GLU A 166 8.36 21.23 5.31
N ILE A 167 9.26 20.36 5.79
CA ILE A 167 10.16 20.64 6.91
C ILE A 167 11.34 21.52 6.46
N ASP A 168 11.98 21.14 5.37
CA ASP A 168 13.16 21.80 4.83
C ASP A 168 13.13 21.73 3.29
N PRO A 169 12.57 22.74 2.61
CA PRO A 169 12.54 22.83 1.16
C PRO A 169 13.93 22.84 0.51
N GLY A 170 14.97 23.26 1.24
CA GLY A 170 16.35 23.38 0.79
C GLY A 170 17.21 22.15 1.08
N SER A 171 16.64 21.10 1.65
CA SER A 171 17.41 19.98 2.18
C SER A 171 18.25 19.29 1.11
N ALA A 172 19.55 19.14 1.37
CA ALA A 172 20.46 18.34 0.55
C ALA A 172 19.94 16.90 0.33
N ARG A 173 19.20 16.35 1.31
CA ARG A 173 18.58 15.02 1.23
C ARG A 173 17.53 14.88 0.12
N ILE A 174 16.85 15.97 -0.24
CA ILE A 174 15.88 15.95 -1.35
C ILE A 174 16.62 15.70 -2.66
N TYR A 175 17.71 16.42 -2.86
CA TYR A 175 18.55 16.31 -4.05
C TYR A 175 19.31 14.97 -4.08
N GLN A 176 19.75 14.46 -2.94
CA GLN A 176 20.32 13.12 -2.82
C GLN A 176 19.32 12.04 -3.27
N ALA A 177 18.08 12.08 -2.79
CA ALA A 177 17.04 11.13 -3.18
C ALA A 177 16.73 11.20 -4.69
N LEU A 178 16.68 12.41 -5.27
CA LEU A 178 16.55 12.60 -6.71
C LEU A 178 17.73 12.01 -7.49
N GLY A 179 18.96 12.22 -7.01
CA GLY A 179 20.17 11.65 -7.61
C GLY A 179 20.13 10.13 -7.67
N HIS A 180 19.76 9.48 -6.55
CA HIS A 180 19.59 8.03 -6.53
C HIS A 180 18.49 7.55 -7.48
N ASN A 181 17.37 8.26 -7.56
CA ASN A 181 16.26 7.91 -8.44
C ASN A 181 16.66 8.01 -9.93
N TYR A 182 17.33 9.10 -10.33
CA TYR A 182 17.83 9.25 -11.71
C TYR A 182 18.87 8.19 -12.06
N ARG A 183 19.74 7.83 -11.11
CA ARG A 183 20.74 6.78 -11.32
C ARG A 183 20.09 5.42 -11.60
N VAL A 184 19.06 5.05 -10.83
CA VAL A 184 18.30 3.80 -11.07
C VAL A 184 17.59 3.82 -12.43
N GLN A 185 17.17 4.99 -12.92
CA GLN A 185 16.61 5.16 -14.27
C GLN A 185 17.66 5.16 -15.39
N GLY A 186 18.96 5.03 -15.07
CA GLY A 186 20.06 5.15 -16.05
C GLY A 186 20.30 6.57 -16.57
N ARG A 187 19.69 7.59 -15.96
CA ARG A 187 19.80 9.00 -16.35
C ARG A 187 20.98 9.66 -15.63
N ALA A 188 22.19 9.22 -15.98
CA ALA A 188 23.42 9.60 -15.29
C ALA A 188 23.62 11.13 -15.19
N ASP A 189 23.38 11.89 -16.27
CA ASP A 189 23.57 13.35 -16.28
C ASP A 189 22.66 14.07 -15.27
N LEU A 190 21.42 13.59 -15.10
CA LEU A 190 20.50 14.17 -14.13
C LEU A 190 20.84 13.72 -12.70
N ALA A 191 21.36 12.49 -12.55
CA ALA A 191 21.85 12.02 -11.28
C ALA A 191 23.01 12.90 -10.79
N VAL A 192 24.00 13.17 -11.65
CA VAL A 192 25.13 14.06 -11.34
C VAL A 192 24.64 15.44 -10.92
N ARG A 193 23.80 16.11 -11.72
CA ARG A 193 23.27 17.44 -11.38
C ARG A 193 22.52 17.47 -10.05
N ALA A 194 21.78 16.41 -9.74
CA ALA A 194 21.08 16.30 -8.47
C ALA A 194 22.06 16.11 -7.29
N PHE A 195 23.08 15.24 -7.42
CA PHE A 195 24.09 15.07 -6.39
C PHE A 195 24.96 16.32 -6.20
N GLU A 196 25.34 17.02 -7.26
CA GLU A 196 26.02 18.32 -7.17
C GLU A 196 25.18 19.33 -6.39
N ARG A 197 23.86 19.36 -6.63
CA ARG A 197 22.96 20.24 -5.88
C ARG A 197 22.85 19.82 -4.41
N ALA A 198 22.91 18.53 -4.12
CA ALA A 198 23.00 18.02 -2.75
C ALA A 198 24.29 18.50 -2.06
N ALA A 199 25.44 18.36 -2.72
CA ALA A 199 26.74 18.82 -2.20
C ALA A 199 26.82 20.35 -2.05
N GLN A 200 26.13 21.12 -2.90
CA GLN A 200 26.02 22.57 -2.73
C GLN A 200 25.19 22.95 -1.51
N ALA A 201 24.11 22.22 -1.25
CA ALA A 201 23.21 22.47 -0.12
C ALA A 201 23.83 22.03 1.22
N ASP A 202 24.58 20.93 1.23
CA ASP A 202 25.37 20.47 2.37
C ASP A 202 26.70 19.85 1.88
N PRO A 203 27.80 20.63 1.91
CA PRO A 203 29.11 20.17 1.47
C PRO A 203 29.74 19.06 2.33
N ARG A 204 29.15 18.74 3.49
CA ARG A 204 29.66 17.69 4.39
C ARG A 204 28.70 16.51 4.48
N LEU A 205 27.65 16.46 3.65
CA LEU A 205 26.73 15.34 3.61
C LEU A 205 27.47 14.09 3.07
N PRO A 206 27.60 13.02 3.88
CA PRO A 206 28.26 11.80 3.44
C PRO A 206 27.56 11.14 2.26
N GLU A 207 28.29 10.27 1.55
CA GLU A 207 27.82 9.43 0.44
C GLU A 207 27.48 10.18 -0.87
N ILE A 208 27.44 11.51 -0.88
CA ILE A 208 27.17 12.30 -2.09
C ILE A 208 28.36 12.23 -3.05
N HIS A 209 29.56 12.48 -2.54
CA HIS A 209 30.78 12.42 -3.34
C HIS A 209 31.10 10.97 -3.72
N LEU A 210 30.77 9.99 -2.87
CA LEU A 210 30.80 8.58 -3.26
C LEU A 210 29.91 8.27 -4.47
N ALA A 211 28.67 8.76 -4.49
CA ALA A 211 27.75 8.56 -5.60
C ALA A 211 28.23 9.22 -6.89
N LEU A 212 28.75 10.46 -6.81
CA LEU A 212 29.35 11.16 -7.94
C LEU A 212 30.57 10.42 -8.50
N ALA A 213 31.47 9.97 -7.62
CA ALA A 213 32.64 9.19 -7.97
C ALA A 213 32.29 7.91 -8.74
N GLN A 214 31.28 7.17 -8.26
CA GLN A 214 30.80 5.96 -8.93
C GLN A 214 30.31 6.26 -10.35
N ILE A 215 29.49 7.31 -10.52
CA ILE A 215 28.95 7.68 -11.83
C ILE A 215 30.09 8.10 -12.78
N HIS A 216 31.03 8.90 -12.31
CA HIS A 216 32.18 9.31 -13.13
C HIS A 216 33.09 8.14 -13.51
N LEU A 217 33.30 7.16 -12.62
CA LEU A 217 34.01 5.92 -12.96
C LEU A 217 33.31 5.12 -14.06
N GLU A 218 31.98 4.96 -13.96
CA GLU A 218 31.19 4.28 -15.00
C GLU A 218 31.29 4.98 -16.35
N GLN A 219 31.39 6.31 -16.35
CA GLN A 219 31.58 7.14 -17.54
C GLN A 219 33.04 7.25 -18.01
N LYS A 220 33.99 6.60 -17.31
CA LYS A 220 35.44 6.71 -17.54
C LYS A 220 36.00 8.14 -17.38
N ASN A 221 35.30 8.98 -16.64
CA ASN A 221 35.72 10.34 -16.27
C ASN A 221 36.65 10.28 -15.05
N TYR A 222 37.80 9.62 -15.21
CA TYR A 222 38.73 9.28 -14.11
C TYR A 222 39.22 10.48 -13.29
N GLY A 223 39.45 11.63 -13.94
CA GLY A 223 39.87 12.85 -13.26
C GLY A 223 38.81 13.39 -12.27
N GLU A 224 37.54 13.42 -12.69
CA GLU A 224 36.45 13.83 -11.79
C GLU A 224 36.18 12.78 -10.73
N ALA A 225 36.21 11.48 -11.10
CA ALA A 225 36.08 10.40 -10.12
C ALA A 225 37.11 10.50 -8.99
N ARG A 226 38.37 10.80 -9.30
CA ARG A 226 39.43 10.98 -8.30
C ARG A 226 39.09 12.12 -7.32
N LYS A 227 38.70 13.29 -7.84
CA LYS A 227 38.35 14.46 -7.03
C LYS A 227 37.22 14.14 -6.06
N GLU A 228 36.19 13.45 -6.54
CA GLU A 228 35.03 13.07 -5.74
C GLU A 228 35.40 12.03 -4.66
N ILE A 229 36.23 11.03 -4.99
CA ILE A 229 36.75 10.07 -3.99
C ILE A 229 37.53 10.78 -2.87
N GLU A 230 38.40 11.72 -3.24
CA GLU A 230 39.20 12.49 -2.27
C GLU A 230 38.30 13.35 -1.36
N ARG A 231 37.25 13.97 -1.92
CA ARG A 231 36.26 14.72 -1.15
C ARG A 231 35.50 13.84 -0.17
N GLU A 232 35.05 12.67 -0.60
CA GLU A 232 34.37 11.71 0.30
C GLU A 232 35.28 11.29 1.45
N LEU A 233 36.55 10.94 1.16
CA LEU A 233 37.52 10.55 2.18
C LEU A 233 37.91 11.70 3.12
N ALA A 234 37.80 12.96 2.68
CA ALA A 234 37.98 14.11 3.56
C ALA A 234 36.81 14.27 4.56
N ILE A 235 35.60 13.84 4.20
CA ILE A 235 34.41 13.89 5.06
C ILE A 235 34.33 12.64 5.94
N VAL A 236 34.52 11.47 5.33
CA VAL A 236 34.47 10.14 5.95
C VAL A 236 35.76 9.39 5.60
N PRO A 237 36.85 9.57 6.39
CA PRO A 237 38.14 8.93 6.12
C PRO A 237 38.10 7.40 6.02
N GLU A 238 37.16 6.77 6.73
CA GLU A 238 36.99 5.31 6.76
C GLU A 238 35.90 4.81 5.80
N SER A 239 35.48 5.61 4.81
CA SER A 239 34.46 5.20 3.84
C SER A 239 34.94 3.98 3.04
N ALA A 240 34.42 2.81 3.40
CA ALA A 240 34.74 1.55 2.72
C ALA A 240 34.42 1.61 1.22
N GLY A 241 33.33 2.30 0.87
CA GLY A 241 32.94 2.56 -0.52
C GLY A 241 34.00 3.38 -1.25
N ALA A 242 34.42 4.52 -0.69
CA ALA A 242 35.37 5.41 -1.35
C ALA A 242 36.75 4.74 -1.51
N LEU A 243 37.20 3.99 -0.49
CA LEU A 243 38.43 3.20 -0.56
C LEU A 243 38.35 2.09 -1.62
N ALA A 244 37.19 1.46 -1.81
CA ALA A 244 36.99 0.50 -2.88
C ALA A 244 37.02 1.16 -4.26
N LEU A 245 36.38 2.33 -4.44
CA LEU A 245 36.42 3.09 -5.68
C LEU A 245 37.84 3.58 -6.01
N LYS A 246 38.62 3.99 -5.01
CA LYS A 246 40.01 4.39 -5.18
C LYS A 246 40.86 3.26 -5.78
N ARG A 247 40.79 2.06 -5.21
CA ARG A 247 41.51 0.88 -5.72
C ARG A 247 41.08 0.51 -7.14
N ARG A 248 39.78 0.62 -7.42
CA ARG A 248 39.23 0.38 -8.77
C ARG A 248 39.76 1.40 -9.77
N LEU A 249 39.79 2.68 -9.41
CA LEU A 249 40.33 3.75 -10.25
C LEU A 249 41.81 3.50 -10.60
N GLU A 250 42.64 3.21 -9.60
CA GLU A 250 44.08 2.92 -9.78
C GLU A 250 44.32 1.74 -10.73
N ALA A 251 43.46 0.72 -10.67
CA ALA A 251 43.53 -0.43 -11.56
C ALA A 251 43.13 -0.11 -13.01
N GLU A 252 42.14 0.75 -13.23
CA GLU A 252 41.73 1.18 -14.58
C GLU A 252 42.75 2.14 -15.22
N GLU A 253 43.45 2.96 -14.43
CA GLU A 253 44.50 3.86 -14.93
C GLU A 253 45.82 3.13 -15.25
N SER A 254 46.01 1.93 -14.68
CA SER A 254 47.17 1.08 -14.92
C SER A 254 47.02 0.16 -16.15
N ARG A 255 45.88 0.23 -16.85
CA ARG A 255 45.56 -0.56 -18.07
C ARG A 255 45.72 0.28 -19.33
#